data_AF-A0A328TQD8-F1
#
_entry.id   AF-A0A328TQD8-F1
#
_cell.length_a   1.000
_cell.length_b   1.000
_cell.length_c   1.000
_cell.angle_alpha   90.00
_cell.angle_beta   90.00
_cell.angle_gamma   90.00
#
_symmetry.space_group_name_H-M   'P 1'
#
loop_
_entity.id
_entity.type
_entity.pdbx_description
1 polymer ?
#
loop_
_entity_poly.entity_id
_entity_poly.type
_entity_poly.pdbx_seq_one_letter_code
_entity_poly.pdbx_strand_id
1 'polypeptide(L)'
;MQQKAAVALSIAFGRNSANLIFLKETDLVNLTPSSSSPCYVLKMPRIKKRQLAPRDDMVDEYLEPEIAEHVLALIDASKHKKLLLDVDGKVVDVPRPLFINQKENIYAIDSKRWDEAFNMLSAGIAKLVKGFIKRHNIISPLTGELLHVTPRRLRYTLATGLAAERISKRELARILDHTDTQHVNVYFEMAGRIVEHLDKAAAKGFSKYLNFFRSRLIDSDEDAVNGERDDKHLTFVDEQNPADQADSGVCV
;
A
#
# COMPACT_ATOMS: atom_id res chain seq x y z
N MET A 1 3.04 14.11 -15.47
CA MET A 1 3.67 14.06 -14.13
C MET A 1 2.66 13.84 -13.01
N GLN A 2 1.62 14.67 -12.83
CA GLN A 2 0.63 14.47 -11.76
C GLN A 2 0.03 13.05 -11.67
N GLN A 3 -0.28 12.40 -12.81
CA GLN A 3 -0.79 11.02 -12.82
C GLN A 3 0.17 10.00 -12.19
N LYS A 4 1.49 10.08 -12.48
CA LYS A 4 2.50 9.18 -11.94
C LYS A 4 2.64 9.35 -10.43
N ALA A 5 2.83 10.59 -9.97
CA ALA A 5 2.95 10.90 -8.55
C ALA A 5 1.69 10.50 -7.76
N ALA A 6 0.50 10.74 -8.31
CA ALA A 6 -0.76 10.35 -7.66
C ALA A 6 -0.87 8.83 -7.47
N VAL A 7 -0.52 8.05 -8.50
CA VAL A 7 -0.52 6.58 -8.40
C VAL A 7 0.54 6.11 -7.42
N ALA A 8 1.78 6.62 -7.52
CA ALA A 8 2.91 6.22 -6.69
C ALA A 8 2.63 6.47 -5.20
N LEU A 9 2.20 7.68 -4.83
CA LEU A 9 1.84 8.01 -3.44
C LEU A 9 0.62 7.23 -2.93
N SER A 10 -0.36 6.94 -3.81
CA SER A 10 -1.53 6.15 -3.43
C SER A 10 -1.17 4.68 -3.15
N ILE A 11 -0.21 4.12 -3.90
CA ILE A 11 0.30 2.76 -3.69
C ILE A 11 1.16 2.72 -2.41
N ALA A 12 2.11 3.65 -2.27
CA ALA A 12 3.06 3.67 -1.17
C ALA A 12 2.38 3.79 0.20
N PHE A 13 1.38 4.66 0.32
CA PHE A 13 0.80 4.97 1.64
C PHE A 13 -0.63 4.47 1.85
N GLY A 14 -1.37 4.14 0.78
CA GLY A 14 -2.78 3.75 0.91
C GLY A 14 -3.65 4.80 1.64
N ARG A 15 -3.23 6.08 1.66
CA ARG A 15 -3.92 7.17 2.36
C ARG A 15 -5.18 7.59 1.61
N ASN A 16 -6.10 8.26 2.29
CA ASN A 16 -7.25 8.85 1.62
C ASN A 16 -6.78 10.00 0.72
N SER A 17 -7.51 10.26 -0.37
CA SER A 17 -7.19 11.37 -1.27
C SER A 17 -7.14 12.71 -0.54
N ALA A 18 -7.91 12.89 0.53
CA ALA A 18 -7.87 14.07 1.38
C ALA A 18 -6.45 14.36 1.91
N ASN A 19 -5.69 13.35 2.33
CA ASN A 19 -4.31 13.55 2.78
C ASN A 19 -3.43 14.12 1.64
N LEU A 20 -3.61 13.62 0.41
CA LEU A 20 -2.80 14.03 -0.75
C LEU A 20 -3.13 15.44 -1.24
N ILE A 21 -4.40 15.86 -1.20
CA ILE A 21 -4.79 17.18 -1.74
C ILE A 21 -4.28 18.36 -0.94
N PHE A 22 -3.93 18.13 0.33
CA PHE A 22 -3.38 19.16 1.22
C PHE A 22 -1.85 19.20 1.23
N LEU A 23 -1.17 18.31 0.50
CA LEU A 23 0.28 18.36 0.33
C LEU A 23 0.69 19.61 -0.45
N LYS A 24 1.79 20.21 -0.02
CA LYS A 24 2.52 21.29 -0.70
C LYS A 24 3.82 20.74 -1.27
N GLU A 25 4.37 21.42 -2.28
CA GLU A 25 5.67 21.03 -2.86
C GLU A 25 6.79 21.02 -1.80
N THR A 26 6.69 21.90 -0.80
CA THR A 26 7.63 22.03 0.32
C THR A 26 7.57 20.90 1.35
N ASP A 27 6.59 20.01 1.26
CA ASP A 27 6.44 18.91 2.23
C ASP A 27 7.38 17.74 1.95
N LEU A 28 7.97 17.66 0.75
CA LEU A 28 9.01 16.68 0.44
C LEU A 28 10.38 17.21 0.88
N VAL A 29 11.05 16.47 1.77
CA VAL A 29 12.35 16.82 2.33
C VAL A 29 13.35 15.70 2.07
N ASN A 30 14.55 16.04 1.59
CA ASN A 30 15.69 15.13 1.58
C ASN A 30 16.50 15.36 2.87
N LEU A 31 16.52 14.36 3.77
CA LEU A 31 17.24 14.41 5.04
C LEU A 31 18.76 14.22 4.86
N THR A 32 19.20 13.66 3.72
CA THR A 32 20.61 13.36 3.45
C THR A 32 21.03 13.91 2.07
N PRO A 33 20.98 15.25 1.86
CA PRO A 33 21.21 15.86 0.54
C PRO A 33 22.61 15.63 -0.02
N SER A 34 23.61 15.42 0.85
CA SER A 34 25.01 15.17 0.47
C SER A 34 25.35 13.68 0.38
N SER A 35 24.40 12.79 0.64
CA SER A 35 24.61 11.33 0.62
C SER A 35 24.34 10.78 -0.77
N SER A 36 25.10 9.75 -1.17
CA SER A 36 24.82 8.94 -2.35
C SER A 36 23.55 8.09 -2.20
N SER A 37 23.10 7.87 -0.95
CA SER A 37 21.82 7.24 -0.62
C SER A 37 20.89 8.29 0.01
N PRO A 38 20.02 8.94 -0.80
CA PRO A 38 19.13 9.97 -0.32
C PRO A 38 17.98 9.36 0.51
N CYS A 39 17.69 9.99 1.66
CA CYS A 39 16.59 9.63 2.54
C CYS A 39 15.51 10.70 2.42
N TYR A 40 14.38 10.34 1.80
CA TYR A 40 13.27 11.25 1.63
C TYR A 40 12.21 11.06 2.74
N VAL A 41 11.69 12.17 3.21
CA VAL A 41 10.53 12.24 4.08
C VAL A 41 9.47 13.11 3.42
N LEU A 42 8.24 12.63 3.42
CA LEU A 42 7.06 13.39 3.04
C LEU A 42 6.27 13.76 4.30
N LYS A 43 6.16 15.06 4.57
CA LYS A 43 5.33 15.58 5.66
C LYS A 43 3.86 15.47 5.27
N MET A 44 3.18 14.43 5.76
CA MET A 44 1.82 14.09 5.36
C MET A 44 0.79 14.73 6.31
N PRO A 45 -0.17 15.52 5.80
CA PRO A 45 -1.28 16.02 6.61
C PRO A 45 -2.14 14.87 7.12
N ARG A 46 -2.45 14.89 8.42
CA ARG A 46 -3.39 13.95 9.05
C ARG A 46 -4.77 14.57 9.05
N ILE A 47 -5.77 13.90 8.49
CA ILE A 47 -7.12 14.47 8.31
C ILE A 47 -8.08 13.88 9.34
N LYS A 48 -8.41 14.65 10.39
CA LYS A 48 -9.21 14.21 11.55
C LYS A 48 -10.43 15.12 11.76
N LYS A 49 -11.52 14.53 12.25
CA LYS A 49 -12.82 15.22 12.41
C LYS A 49 -12.81 16.48 13.30
N ARG A 50 -11.84 16.63 14.21
CA ARG A 50 -11.78 17.73 15.20
C ARG A 50 -10.71 18.79 14.89
N GLN A 51 -10.06 18.72 13.73
CA GLN A 51 -9.07 19.72 13.34
C GLN A 51 -9.74 20.99 12.82
N LEU A 52 -9.12 22.14 13.11
CA LEU A 52 -9.58 23.44 12.61
C LEU A 52 -9.11 23.64 11.17
N ALA A 53 -7.83 23.33 10.88
CA ALA A 53 -7.29 23.32 9.54
C ALA A 53 -6.70 21.94 9.16
N PRO A 54 -6.80 21.55 7.87
CA PRO A 54 -6.31 20.24 7.39
C PRO A 54 -4.82 19.98 7.57
N ARG A 55 -4.00 21.03 7.79
CA ARG A 55 -2.54 20.96 7.96
C ARG A 55 -2.08 21.22 9.40
N ASP A 56 -3.00 21.26 10.38
CA ASP A 56 -2.67 21.47 11.80
C ASP A 56 -1.90 20.30 12.43
N ASP A 57 -2.05 19.10 11.88
CA ASP A 57 -1.36 17.89 12.32
C ASP A 57 -0.71 17.23 11.10
N MET A 58 0.60 17.00 11.19
CA MET A 58 1.43 16.46 10.13
C MET A 58 2.24 15.30 10.70
N VAL A 59 2.44 14.26 9.90
CA VAL A 59 3.32 13.13 10.24
C VAL A 59 4.39 12.97 9.19
N ASP A 60 5.61 12.72 9.63
CA ASP A 60 6.73 12.42 8.76
C ASP A 60 6.63 10.96 8.30
N GLU A 61 6.51 10.76 6.99
CA GLU A 61 6.50 9.44 6.37
C GLU A 61 7.73 9.27 5.49
N TYR A 62 8.45 8.17 5.72
CA TYR A 62 9.55 7.80 4.83
C TYR A 62 9.04 7.54 3.42
N LEU A 63 9.79 8.01 2.43
CA LEU A 63 9.48 7.84 1.02
C LEU A 63 10.66 7.17 0.33
N GLU A 64 10.41 6.02 -0.29
CA GLU A 64 11.41 5.32 -1.09
C GLU A 64 11.91 6.22 -2.23
N PRO A 65 13.23 6.22 -2.54
CA PRO A 65 13.80 7.08 -3.58
C PRO A 65 13.07 6.98 -4.93
N GLU A 66 12.68 5.78 -5.35
CA GLU A 66 11.99 5.53 -6.62
C GLU A 66 10.60 6.20 -6.65
N ILE A 67 9.91 6.25 -5.52
CA ILE A 67 8.64 6.95 -5.39
C ILE A 67 8.90 8.47 -5.34
N ALA A 68 9.94 8.90 -4.63
CA ALA A 68 10.34 10.29 -4.52
C ALA A 68 10.68 10.91 -5.88
N GLU A 69 11.29 10.17 -6.80
CA GLU A 69 11.56 10.61 -8.18
C GLU A 69 10.31 11.11 -8.90
N HIS A 70 9.17 10.44 -8.72
CA HIS A 70 7.91 10.85 -9.33
C HIS A 70 7.35 12.14 -8.73
N VAL A 71 7.59 12.36 -7.43
CA VAL A 71 7.20 13.59 -6.72
C VAL A 71 8.12 14.74 -7.13
N LEU A 72 9.43 14.51 -7.18
CA LEU A 72 10.42 15.49 -7.64
C LEU A 72 10.18 15.91 -9.10
N ALA A 73 9.91 14.95 -10.00
CA ALA A 73 9.57 15.24 -11.39
C ALA A 73 8.26 16.03 -11.53
N LEU A 74 7.33 15.88 -10.57
CA LEU A 74 6.13 16.71 -10.52
C LEU A 74 6.47 18.14 -10.07
N ILE A 75 7.22 18.28 -8.97
CA ILE A 75 7.67 19.59 -8.45
C ILE A 75 8.47 20.35 -9.51
N ASP A 76 9.39 19.68 -10.20
CA ASP A 76 10.18 20.29 -11.26
C ASP A 76 9.31 20.82 -12.41
N ALA A 77 8.26 20.08 -12.79
CA ALA A 77 7.32 20.48 -13.83
C ALA A 77 6.41 21.67 -13.43
N SER A 78 6.32 22.01 -12.15
CA SER A 78 5.55 23.17 -11.65
C SER A 78 6.39 24.28 -11.03
N LYS A 79 7.73 24.12 -10.92
CA LYS A 79 8.62 25.07 -10.20
C LYS A 79 8.54 26.52 -10.69
N HIS A 80 8.22 26.73 -11.97
CA HIS A 80 8.10 28.06 -12.57
C HIS A 80 6.66 28.59 -12.63
N LYS A 81 5.67 27.82 -12.16
CA LYS A 81 4.28 28.26 -12.14
C LYS A 81 4.06 29.19 -10.94
N LYS A 82 3.56 30.40 -11.21
CA LYS A 82 3.00 31.28 -10.20
C LYS A 82 1.51 31.03 -10.12
N LEU A 83 1.00 30.86 -8.90
CA LEU A 83 -0.42 30.62 -8.65
C LEU A 83 -0.97 31.89 -8.03
N LEU A 84 -1.47 32.78 -8.88
CA LEU A 84 -1.92 34.09 -8.48
C LEU A 84 -3.43 34.06 -8.23
N LEU A 85 -3.86 34.57 -7.08
CA LEU A 85 -5.26 34.76 -6.72
C LEU A 85 -5.53 36.25 -6.55
N ASP A 86 -6.60 36.75 -7.16
CA ASP A 86 -7.11 38.09 -6.86
C ASP A 86 -8.03 38.01 -5.64
N VAL A 87 -7.66 38.74 -4.59
CA VAL A 87 -8.43 38.89 -3.37
C VAL A 87 -8.69 40.37 -3.17
N ASP A 88 -9.93 40.79 -3.39
CA ASP A 88 -10.38 42.17 -3.20
C ASP A 88 -9.49 43.21 -3.92
N GLY A 89 -9.04 42.89 -5.15
CA GLY A 89 -8.18 43.76 -5.96
C GLY A 89 -6.70 43.67 -5.62
N LYS A 90 -6.30 42.74 -4.74
CA LYS A 90 -4.89 42.45 -4.41
C LYS A 90 -4.51 41.08 -4.95
N VAL A 91 -3.45 41.05 -5.74
CA VAL A 91 -2.88 39.80 -6.25
C VAL A 91 -2.03 39.15 -5.16
N VAL A 92 -2.40 37.94 -4.76
CA VAL A 92 -1.71 37.11 -3.76
C VAL A 92 -1.05 35.92 -4.45
N ASP A 93 0.22 35.66 -4.15
CA ASP A 93 0.91 34.45 -4.59
C ASP A 93 0.60 33.29 -3.63
N VAL A 94 -0.03 32.25 -4.16
CA VAL A 94 -0.50 31.10 -3.40
C VAL A 94 0.58 30.02 -3.35
N PRO A 95 0.93 29.48 -2.16
CA PRO A 95 1.88 28.38 -2.04
C PRO A 95 1.44 27.17 -2.87
N ARG A 96 2.36 26.68 -3.72
CA ARG A 96 2.09 25.59 -4.66
C ARG A 96 1.71 24.29 -3.93
N PRO A 97 0.49 23.77 -4.14
CA PRO A 97 0.18 22.40 -3.73
C PRO A 97 0.95 21.41 -4.59
N LEU A 98 1.23 20.23 -4.04
CA LEU A 98 1.85 19.16 -4.79
C LEU A 98 0.97 18.74 -5.98
N PHE A 99 -0.34 18.66 -5.76
CA PHE A 99 -1.33 18.42 -6.81
C PHE A 99 -2.10 19.71 -7.11
N ILE A 100 -1.66 20.39 -8.17
CA ILE A 100 -2.26 21.65 -8.64
C ILE A 100 -3.53 21.37 -9.44
N ASN A 101 -4.64 21.98 -9.01
CA ASN A 101 -5.88 22.05 -9.78
C ASN A 101 -5.76 23.09 -10.89
N GLN A 102 -6.31 22.81 -12.07
CA GLN A 102 -6.31 23.77 -13.18
C GLN A 102 -7.28 24.93 -12.95
N LYS A 103 -8.36 24.67 -12.20
CA LYS A 103 -9.37 25.66 -11.85
C LYS A 103 -9.26 25.98 -10.38
N GLU A 104 -9.54 27.22 -10.04
CA GLU A 104 -9.66 27.67 -8.67
C GLU A 104 -10.78 26.92 -7.93
N ASN A 105 -10.51 26.61 -6.66
CA ASN A 105 -11.47 26.07 -5.74
C ASN A 105 -12.27 27.22 -5.13
N ILE A 106 -13.37 27.56 -5.80
CA ILE A 106 -14.28 28.65 -5.41
C ILE A 106 -14.70 28.52 -3.94
N TYR A 107 -15.04 27.32 -3.49
CA TYR A 107 -15.42 27.07 -2.10
C TYR A 107 -14.30 27.43 -1.09
N ALA A 108 -13.04 27.17 -1.44
CA ALA A 108 -11.91 27.58 -0.60
C ALA A 108 -11.76 29.10 -0.58
N ILE A 109 -11.91 29.76 -1.73
CA ILE A 109 -11.82 31.21 -1.85
C ILE A 109 -12.92 31.90 -1.04
N ASP A 110 -14.17 31.47 -1.20
CA ASP A 110 -15.34 32.00 -0.47
C ASP A 110 -15.19 31.83 1.05
N SER A 111 -14.54 30.73 1.46
CA SER A 111 -14.23 30.44 2.87
C SER A 111 -12.98 31.15 3.38
N LYS A 112 -12.36 32.04 2.60
CA LYS A 112 -11.11 32.76 2.91
C LYS A 112 -9.91 31.83 3.14
N ARG A 113 -9.92 30.63 2.56
CA ARG A 113 -8.82 29.65 2.58
C ARG A 113 -8.02 29.74 1.29
N TRP A 114 -7.43 30.90 1.06
CA TRP A 114 -6.77 31.26 -0.20
C TRP A 114 -5.55 30.39 -0.50
N ASP A 115 -4.86 29.91 0.53
CA ASP A 115 -3.75 28.97 0.40
C ASP A 115 -4.17 27.64 -0.24
N GLU A 116 -5.46 27.31 -0.21
CA GLU A 116 -6.04 26.12 -0.81
C GLU A 116 -6.70 26.37 -2.18
N ALA A 117 -6.68 27.60 -2.69
CA ALA A 117 -7.40 27.99 -3.91
C ALA A 117 -7.03 27.11 -5.12
N PHE A 118 -5.80 26.59 -5.17
CA PHE A 118 -5.33 25.72 -6.25
C PHE A 118 -5.14 24.26 -5.84
N ASN A 119 -5.57 23.86 -4.64
CA ASN A 119 -5.49 22.46 -4.23
C ASN A 119 -6.40 21.61 -5.12
N MET A 120 -5.90 20.48 -5.61
CA MET A 120 -6.71 19.50 -6.31
C MET A 120 -7.88 19.01 -5.42
N LEU A 121 -9.02 18.70 -6.02
CA LEU A 121 -10.12 18.06 -5.28
C LEU A 121 -9.86 16.56 -5.14
N SER A 122 -10.46 15.90 -4.13
CA SER A 122 -10.33 14.44 -3.94
C SER A 122 -10.74 13.64 -5.19
N ALA A 123 -11.79 14.09 -5.90
CA ALA A 123 -12.21 13.50 -7.17
C ALA A 123 -11.15 13.68 -8.28
N GLY A 124 -10.32 14.73 -8.21
CA GLY A 124 -9.18 14.95 -9.10
C GLY A 124 -8.13 13.85 -8.96
N ILE A 125 -7.78 13.46 -7.73
CA ILE A 125 -6.85 12.34 -7.47
C ILE A 125 -7.39 11.05 -8.07
N ALA A 126 -8.67 10.74 -7.88
CA ALA A 126 -9.29 9.57 -8.49
C ALA A 126 -9.26 9.61 -10.03
N LYS A 127 -9.47 10.79 -10.63
CA LYS A 127 -9.34 11.00 -12.08
C LYS A 127 -7.90 10.84 -12.56
N LEU A 128 -6.90 11.28 -11.79
CA LEU A 128 -5.48 11.09 -12.11
C LEU A 128 -5.13 9.60 -12.15
N VAL A 129 -5.53 8.83 -11.13
CA VAL A 129 -5.32 7.37 -11.09
C VAL A 129 -6.02 6.69 -12.27
N LYS A 130 -7.31 6.97 -12.50
CA LYS A 130 -8.06 6.41 -13.63
C LYS A 130 -7.42 6.78 -14.98
N GLY A 131 -6.97 8.02 -15.11
CA GLY A 131 -6.30 8.52 -16.31
C GLY A 131 -4.96 7.82 -16.57
N PHE A 132 -4.22 7.47 -15.51
CA PHE A 132 -2.99 6.68 -15.61
C PHE A 132 -3.29 5.28 -16.16
N ILE A 133 -4.23 4.55 -15.56
CA ILE A 133 -4.64 3.21 -16.03
C ILE A 133 -5.03 3.26 -17.51
N LYS A 134 -5.89 4.22 -17.90
CA LYS A 134 -6.34 4.36 -19.29
C LYS A 134 -5.18 4.67 -20.24
N ARG A 135 -4.28 5.58 -19.87
CA ARG A 135 -3.13 5.99 -20.70
C ARG A 135 -2.18 4.82 -20.95
N HIS A 136 -1.95 4.00 -19.93
CA HIS A 136 -1.02 2.87 -19.99
C HIS A 136 -1.69 1.55 -20.40
N ASN A 137 -2.97 1.58 -20.76
CA ASN A 137 -3.76 0.41 -21.13
C ASN A 137 -3.61 -0.76 -20.15
N ILE A 138 -3.70 -0.47 -18.85
CA ILE A 138 -3.53 -1.49 -17.81
C ILE A 138 -4.80 -2.33 -17.77
N ILE A 139 -4.71 -3.58 -18.23
CA ILE A 139 -5.83 -4.52 -18.32
C ILE A 139 -5.89 -5.40 -17.07
N SER A 140 -7.10 -5.63 -16.56
CA SER A 140 -7.35 -6.57 -15.48
C SER A 140 -7.24 -8.01 -16.00
N PRO A 141 -6.39 -8.87 -15.41
CA PRO A 141 -6.31 -10.28 -15.80
C PRO A 141 -7.62 -11.06 -15.57
N LEU A 142 -8.46 -10.60 -14.64
CA LEU A 142 -9.69 -11.28 -14.25
C LEU A 142 -10.87 -10.99 -15.19
N THR A 143 -10.92 -9.77 -15.74
CA THR A 143 -12.07 -9.31 -16.54
C THR A 143 -11.74 -9.11 -18.02
N GLY A 144 -10.45 -9.01 -18.37
CA GLY A 144 -10.03 -8.63 -19.72
C GLY A 144 -10.30 -7.16 -20.09
N GLU A 145 -10.89 -6.38 -19.17
CA GLU A 145 -11.19 -4.96 -19.35
C GLU A 145 -10.13 -4.06 -18.68
N LEU A 146 -10.20 -2.75 -18.94
CA LEU A 146 -9.37 -1.76 -18.24
C LEU A 146 -9.51 -1.89 -16.72
N LEU A 147 -8.37 -1.97 -16.03
CA LEU A 147 -8.33 -2.19 -14.59
C LEU A 147 -9.01 -1.04 -13.84
N HIS A 148 -10.12 -1.34 -13.17
CA HIS A 148 -10.83 -0.34 -12.39
C HIS A 148 -10.16 -0.10 -11.02
N VAL A 149 -9.29 0.92 -10.96
CA VAL A 149 -8.57 1.34 -9.75
C VAL A 149 -9.09 2.68 -9.23
N THR A 150 -9.22 2.78 -7.91
CA THR A 150 -9.47 4.02 -7.18
C THR A 150 -8.50 4.13 -6.00
N PRO A 151 -8.23 5.33 -5.45
CA PRO A 151 -7.42 5.47 -4.25
C PRO A 151 -7.90 4.59 -3.08
N ARG A 152 -9.22 4.43 -2.95
CA ARG A 152 -9.82 3.51 -1.95
C ARG A 152 -9.44 2.04 -2.23
N ARG A 153 -9.45 1.59 -3.48
CA ARG A 153 -9.01 0.22 -3.81
C ARG A 153 -7.53 0.01 -3.50
N LEU A 154 -6.68 1.00 -3.82
CA LEU A 154 -5.24 0.95 -3.49
C LEU A 154 -5.01 0.89 -1.97
N ARG A 155 -5.77 1.67 -1.19
CA ARG A 155 -5.78 1.55 0.29
C ARG A 155 -6.09 0.13 0.75
N TYR A 156 -7.12 -0.49 0.19
CA TYR A 156 -7.48 -1.87 0.53
C TYR A 156 -6.40 -2.85 0.11
N THR A 157 -5.78 -2.68 -1.06
CA THR A 157 -4.68 -3.50 -1.51
C THR A 157 -3.51 -3.44 -0.53
N LEU A 158 -3.03 -2.25 -0.17
CA LEU A 158 -1.94 -2.08 0.80
C LEU A 158 -2.32 -2.70 2.15
N ALA A 159 -3.49 -2.33 2.68
CA ALA A 159 -3.90 -2.75 4.01
C ALA A 159 -4.11 -4.27 4.12
N THR A 160 -4.68 -4.88 3.09
CA THR A 160 -4.91 -6.33 3.05
C THR A 160 -3.60 -7.09 2.85
N GLY A 161 -2.65 -6.55 2.05
CA GLY A 161 -1.31 -7.11 1.91
C GLY A 161 -0.56 -7.13 3.25
N LEU A 162 -0.49 -5.99 3.93
CA LEU A 162 0.13 -5.90 5.27
C LEU A 162 -0.57 -6.80 6.30
N ALA A 163 -1.90 -6.92 6.23
CA ALA A 163 -2.64 -7.84 7.10
C ALA A 163 -2.31 -9.32 6.81
N ALA A 164 -2.10 -9.69 5.54
CA ALA A 164 -1.64 -11.04 5.16
C ALA A 164 -0.23 -11.34 5.67
N GLU A 165 0.63 -10.31 5.74
CA GLU A 165 1.96 -10.35 6.38
C GLU A 165 1.90 -10.33 7.92
N ARG A 166 0.70 -10.45 8.51
CA ARG A 166 0.47 -10.53 9.96
C ARG A 166 0.94 -9.29 10.75
N ILE A 167 0.91 -8.11 10.12
CA ILE A 167 1.16 -6.84 10.82
C ILE A 167 0.20 -6.68 12.01
N SER A 168 0.62 -5.96 13.06
CA SER A 168 -0.29 -5.67 14.18
C SER A 168 -1.41 -4.70 13.76
N LYS A 169 -2.60 -4.87 14.37
CA LYS A 169 -3.74 -3.94 14.17
C LYS A 169 -3.37 -2.48 14.45
N ARG A 170 -2.51 -2.26 15.44
CA ARG A 170 -2.05 -0.92 15.85
C ARG A 170 -1.15 -0.29 14.79
N GLU A 171 -0.21 -1.05 14.23
CA GLU A 171 0.66 -0.55 13.16
C GLU A 171 -0.11 -0.30 11.87
N LEU A 172 -1.04 -1.18 11.51
CA LEU A 172 -1.92 -0.94 10.36
C LEU A 172 -2.76 0.34 10.55
N ALA A 173 -3.29 0.57 11.76
CA ALA A 173 -3.98 1.81 12.08
C ALA A 173 -3.08 3.05 11.93
N ARG A 174 -1.79 2.97 12.32
CA ARG A 174 -0.80 4.04 12.11
C ARG A 174 -0.54 4.30 10.62
N ILE A 175 -0.24 3.25 9.85
CA ILE A 175 0.02 3.31 8.40
C ILE A 175 -1.19 3.82 7.62
N LEU A 176 -2.40 3.61 8.13
CA LEU A 176 -3.64 4.09 7.52
C LEU A 176 -4.17 5.40 8.12
N ASP A 177 -3.58 5.88 9.22
CA ASP A 177 -3.90 7.14 9.91
C ASP A 177 -5.34 7.07 10.39
N HIS A 178 -5.66 5.92 10.94
CA HIS A 178 -6.82 5.76 11.78
C HIS A 178 -6.49 6.33 13.16
N THR A 179 -7.51 6.86 13.82
CA THR A 179 -7.39 7.30 15.21
C THR A 179 -7.36 6.12 16.17
N ASP A 180 -8.00 5.02 15.77
CA ASP A 180 -8.12 3.79 16.56
C ASP A 180 -8.07 2.55 15.64
N THR A 181 -8.26 1.38 16.24
CA THR A 181 -8.22 0.08 15.55
C THR A 181 -9.60 -0.46 15.18
N GLN A 182 -10.69 0.26 15.42
CA GLN A 182 -12.05 -0.27 15.25
C GLN A 182 -12.34 -0.69 13.80
N HIS A 183 -11.76 0.03 12.85
CA HIS A 183 -11.99 -0.18 11.42
C HIS A 183 -10.93 -1.02 10.72
N VAL A 184 -9.89 -1.51 11.41
CA VAL A 184 -8.84 -2.29 10.72
C VAL A 184 -9.21 -3.75 10.48
N ASN A 185 -10.16 -4.31 11.25
CA ASN A 185 -10.55 -5.72 11.15
C ASN A 185 -11.02 -6.12 9.74
N VAL A 186 -11.67 -5.20 9.02
CA VAL A 186 -12.14 -5.46 7.64
C VAL A 186 -10.99 -5.90 6.72
N TYR A 187 -9.77 -5.43 6.93
CA TYR A 187 -8.61 -5.80 6.12
C TYR A 187 -8.07 -7.19 6.47
N PHE A 188 -8.11 -7.57 7.75
CA PHE A 188 -7.71 -8.91 8.19
C PHE A 188 -8.68 -9.99 7.70
N GLU A 189 -9.98 -9.72 7.75
CA GLU A 189 -10.99 -10.63 7.20
C GLU A 189 -10.81 -10.85 5.70
N MET A 190 -10.51 -9.78 4.95
CA MET A 190 -10.22 -9.89 3.52
C MET A 190 -8.92 -10.66 3.27
N ALA A 191 -7.87 -10.46 4.09
CA ALA A 191 -6.61 -11.17 3.96
C ALA A 191 -6.80 -12.68 4.17
N GLY A 192 -7.54 -13.08 5.21
CA GLY A 192 -7.88 -14.48 5.45
C GLY A 192 -8.59 -15.13 4.26
N ARG A 193 -9.61 -14.45 3.70
CA ARG A 193 -10.30 -14.92 2.50
C ARG A 193 -9.38 -15.06 1.29
N ILE A 194 -8.48 -14.11 1.07
CA ILE A 194 -7.53 -14.16 -0.06
C ILE A 194 -6.56 -15.32 0.10
N VAL A 195 -5.98 -15.50 1.29
CA VAL A 195 -5.08 -16.64 1.59
C VAL A 195 -5.79 -17.96 1.35
N GLU A 196 -7.04 -18.12 1.82
CA GLU A 196 -7.81 -19.34 1.52
C GLU A 196 -8.01 -19.58 0.02
N HIS A 197 -8.20 -18.53 -0.79
CA HIS A 197 -8.36 -18.67 -2.24
C HIS A 197 -7.03 -19.01 -2.92
N LEU A 198 -5.93 -18.41 -2.46
CA LEU A 198 -4.58 -18.72 -2.92
C LEU A 198 -4.20 -20.17 -2.56
N ASP A 199 -4.46 -20.60 -1.33
CA ASP A 199 -4.22 -21.98 -0.88
C ASP A 199 -5.03 -22.99 -1.69
N LYS A 200 -6.32 -22.70 -1.98
CA LYS A 200 -7.14 -23.55 -2.84
C LYS A 200 -6.64 -23.61 -4.29
N ALA A 201 -6.16 -22.49 -4.84
CA ALA A 201 -5.59 -22.44 -6.18
C ALA A 201 -4.24 -23.17 -6.24
N ALA A 202 -3.38 -22.94 -5.24
CA ALA A 202 -2.12 -23.62 -5.07
C ALA A 202 -2.33 -25.12 -4.89
N ALA A 203 -3.24 -25.57 -4.02
CA ALA A 203 -3.56 -26.98 -3.81
C ALA A 203 -4.00 -27.70 -5.10
N LYS A 204 -4.70 -27.02 -6.02
CA LYS A 204 -5.02 -27.59 -7.34
C LYS A 204 -3.76 -27.84 -8.19
N GLY A 205 -2.80 -26.91 -8.19
CA GLY A 205 -1.53 -27.05 -8.90
C GLY A 205 -0.52 -27.99 -8.22
N PHE A 206 -0.51 -27.99 -6.89
CA PHE A 206 0.36 -28.82 -6.05
C PHE A 206 -0.23 -30.20 -5.74
N SER A 207 -1.49 -30.50 -6.11
CA SER A 207 -2.11 -31.81 -5.84
C SER A 207 -1.28 -32.98 -6.38
N LYS A 208 -0.64 -32.82 -7.55
CA LYS A 208 0.29 -33.82 -8.12
C LYS A 208 1.53 -34.05 -7.24
N TYR A 209 2.01 -33.02 -6.54
CA TYR A 209 3.18 -33.09 -5.66
C TYR A 209 2.80 -33.50 -4.23
N LEU A 210 1.62 -33.09 -3.73
CA LEU A 210 1.11 -33.51 -2.41
C LEU A 210 0.91 -35.03 -2.33
N ASN A 211 0.63 -35.71 -3.45
CA ASN A 211 0.58 -37.17 -3.51
C ASN A 211 1.96 -37.84 -3.34
N PHE A 212 3.08 -37.14 -3.63
CA PHE A 212 4.43 -37.65 -3.32
C PHE A 212 4.73 -37.60 -1.81
N PHE A 213 4.07 -36.72 -1.06
CA PHE A 213 4.19 -36.62 0.40
C PHE A 213 3.09 -37.39 1.16
N ARG A 214 2.12 -37.97 0.44
CA ARG A 214 1.09 -38.88 0.98
C ARG A 214 1.52 -40.34 0.91
N SER A 215 2.81 -40.62 1.10
CA SER A 215 3.27 -41.99 1.28
C SER A 215 2.40 -42.64 2.34
N ARG A 216 1.83 -43.79 1.98
CA ARG A 216 1.12 -44.69 2.89
C ARG A 216 2.10 -44.94 4.04
N LEU A 217 1.75 -44.56 5.26
CA LEU A 217 2.47 -45.04 6.45
C LEU A 217 2.33 -46.56 6.44
N ILE A 218 3.46 -47.25 6.35
CA ILE A 218 3.53 -48.70 6.44
C ILE A 218 4.07 -48.95 7.85
N ASP A 219 3.28 -49.60 8.68
CA ASP A 219 3.57 -49.80 10.11
C ASP A 219 4.69 -50.85 10.35
N SER A 220 5.26 -51.45 9.31
CA SER A 220 6.37 -52.40 9.42
C SER A 220 7.34 -52.33 8.23
N ASP A 221 8.62 -52.56 8.51
CA ASP A 221 9.70 -52.59 7.53
C ASP A 221 9.55 -53.72 6.50
N GLU A 222 8.84 -54.80 6.86
CA GLU A 222 8.64 -55.99 6.01
C GLU A 222 7.77 -55.70 4.78
N ASP A 223 6.89 -54.70 4.87
CA ASP A 223 5.97 -54.31 3.78
C ASP A 223 6.52 -53.16 2.91
N ALA A 224 7.71 -52.63 3.24
CA ALA A 224 8.34 -51.52 2.53
C ALA A 224 9.28 -52.00 1.41
N VAL A 225 9.15 -51.45 0.21
CA VAL A 225 9.94 -51.83 -0.99
C VAL A 225 11.46 -51.56 -0.83
N ASN A 226 11.88 -50.87 0.24
CA ASN A 226 13.27 -50.61 0.61
C ASN A 226 13.49 -50.53 2.15
N GLY A 227 12.78 -51.33 2.95
CA GLY A 227 12.80 -51.29 4.43
C GLY A 227 14.20 -51.27 5.08
N GLU A 228 15.17 -51.96 4.46
CA GLU A 228 16.52 -52.12 5.00
C GLU A 228 17.45 -50.90 4.80
N ARG A 229 16.93 -49.80 4.26
CA ARG A 229 17.70 -48.58 4.03
C ARG A 229 17.39 -47.52 5.09
N ASP A 230 18.32 -47.33 6.02
CA ASP A 230 18.25 -46.31 7.09
C ASP A 230 17.94 -44.89 6.58
N ASP A 231 18.37 -44.54 5.36
CA ASP A 231 18.14 -43.21 4.77
C ASP A 231 16.69 -42.95 4.33
N LYS A 232 15.81 -43.95 4.49
CA LYS A 232 14.37 -43.87 4.18
C LYS A 232 13.44 -43.92 5.40
N HIS A 233 14.00 -43.96 6.60
CA HIS A 233 13.26 -43.89 7.86
C HIS A 233 12.97 -42.43 8.24
N LEU A 234 11.70 -42.12 8.54
CA LEU A 234 11.27 -40.80 8.99
C LEU A 234 11.01 -40.80 10.49
N THR A 235 11.94 -40.28 11.27
CA THR A 235 11.75 -40.10 12.70
C THR A 235 11.02 -38.78 12.96
N PHE A 236 9.82 -38.84 13.54
CA PHE A 236 9.19 -37.67 14.11
C PHE A 236 9.75 -37.43 15.52
N VAL A 237 10.26 -36.23 15.76
CA VAL A 237 10.69 -35.79 17.09
C VAL A 237 9.67 -34.76 17.57
N ASP A 238 8.94 -35.09 18.64
CA ASP A 238 8.06 -34.14 19.30
C ASP A 238 8.90 -33.08 20.02
N GLU A 239 8.82 -31.82 19.55
CA GLU A 239 9.54 -30.69 20.14
C GLU A 239 9.14 -30.40 21.59
N GLN A 240 7.98 -30.88 22.05
CA GLN A 240 7.51 -30.69 23.43
C GLN A 240 7.95 -31.81 24.38
N ASN A 241 8.32 -32.98 23.85
CA ASN A 241 8.82 -34.09 24.66
C ASN A 241 9.83 -34.96 23.88
N PRO A 242 11.10 -34.53 23.76
CA PRO A 242 12.08 -35.14 22.85
C PRO A 242 12.54 -36.56 23.22
N ALA A 243 12.04 -37.12 24.31
CA ALA A 243 12.34 -38.49 24.76
C ALA A 243 11.34 -39.54 24.24
N ASP A 244 10.22 -39.13 23.65
CA ASP A 244 9.18 -40.04 23.13
C ASP A 244 9.26 -40.07 21.59
N GLN A 245 10.17 -40.88 21.07
CA GLN A 245 10.33 -41.11 19.64
C GLN A 245 9.45 -42.29 19.23
N ALA A 246 8.32 -42.02 18.58
CA ALA A 246 7.48 -43.05 17.99
C ALA A 246 7.93 -43.30 16.55
N ASP A 247 8.46 -44.50 16.31
CA ASP A 247 8.90 -44.95 14.99
C ASP A 247 7.68 -45.07 14.07
N SER A 248 7.67 -44.30 12.98
CA SER A 248 6.52 -44.15 12.10
C SER A 248 6.90 -44.52 10.66
N GLY A 249 7.57 -45.67 10.51
CA GLY A 249 7.66 -46.41 9.26
C GLY A 249 8.51 -45.82 8.14
N VAL A 250 8.66 -46.64 7.09
CA VAL A 250 9.61 -46.44 5.98
C VAL A 250 8.93 -45.87 4.74
N CYS A 251 9.56 -44.89 4.10
CA CYS A 251 9.12 -44.39 2.79
C CYS A 251 9.59 -45.30 1.63
N VAL A 252 8.73 -45.47 0.62
CA VAL A 252 9.02 -46.25 -0.60
C VAL A 252 10.15 -45.67 -1.43
#